data_AF-A0A921F5J9-F1
#
_entry.id   AF-A0A921F5J9-F1
#
_cell.length_a   1.000
_cell.length_b   1.000
_cell.length_c   1.000
_cell.angle_alpha   90.00
_cell.angle_beta   90.00
_cell.angle_gamma   90.00
#
_symmetry.space_group_name_H-M   'P 1'
#
loop_
_entity.id
_entity.type
_entity.pdbx_description
1 polymer ?
#
loop_
_entity_poly.entity_id
_entity_poly.type
_entity_poly.pdbx_seq_one_letter_code
_entity_poly.pdbx_strand_id
1 'polypeptide(L)'
;MSNPFSKGWNYLKASLDKSIEDNADPKVQVRQAMEQARAQHRQISDQAAAVIGNAKRTEESITTKERELDKLQGQVRQAVQLADDARANGDMAKASEWERNAEQLAAQLVSSEQDLENTKTLAEQAKVDAQSAKQAVRESEARLQETLAQEDQLLLQAQQANMAEQQQSSVNSITGEVSTGSNPTFEQIRDKIEGRYNTAVGQTALAEASSGQSAALADAQALQREGEGKARLEQIRAELGGSGAARPAPASAANPSGGEDIDVTDSAVDEGPSTESGDDVPGFPRDTRS
;
A
#
# COMPACT_ATOMS: atom_id res chain seq x y z
N MET A 1 -43.36 28.84 -12.85
CA MET A 1 -43.96 28.24 -14.07
C MET A 1 -42.85 27.50 -14.80
N SER A 2 -43.05 26.22 -15.14
CA SER A 2 -41.98 25.36 -15.67
C SER A 2 -41.85 25.53 -17.18
N ASN A 3 -40.78 26.17 -17.66
CA ASN A 3 -40.57 26.44 -19.08
C ASN A 3 -40.52 25.14 -19.90
N PRO A 4 -41.40 24.95 -20.92
CA PRO A 4 -41.40 23.75 -21.76
C PRO A 4 -40.18 23.68 -22.70
N PHE A 5 -39.54 24.82 -23.00
CA PHE A 5 -38.45 24.91 -23.98
C PHE A 5 -37.13 24.28 -23.49
N SER A 6 -36.79 24.41 -22.20
CA SER A 6 -35.57 23.81 -21.64
C SER A 6 -35.65 22.28 -21.52
N LYS A 7 -36.85 21.72 -21.41
CA LYS A 7 -37.08 20.27 -21.45
C LYS A 7 -36.79 19.69 -22.85
N GLY A 8 -37.13 20.42 -23.90
CA GLY A 8 -36.79 20.06 -25.28
C GLY A 8 -35.27 20.05 -25.52
N TRP A 9 -34.55 21.06 -25.04
CA TRP A 9 -33.08 21.11 -25.16
C TRP A 9 -32.40 19.98 -24.37
N ASN A 10 -32.87 19.67 -23.16
CA ASN A 10 -32.36 18.53 -22.39
C ASN A 10 -32.66 17.18 -23.07
N TYR A 11 -33.82 17.02 -23.72
CA TYR A 11 -34.10 15.81 -24.50
C TYR A 11 -33.26 15.72 -25.77
N LEU A 12 -33.02 16.85 -26.46
CA LEU A 12 -32.16 16.88 -27.65
C LEU A 12 -30.71 16.56 -27.27
N LYS A 13 -30.19 17.18 -26.19
CA LYS A 13 -28.88 16.88 -25.65
C LYS A 13 -28.77 15.44 -25.17
N ALA A 14 -29.76 14.91 -24.46
CA ALA A 14 -29.79 13.51 -24.05
C ALA A 14 -29.89 12.55 -25.25
N SER A 15 -30.56 12.92 -26.35
CA SER A 15 -30.56 12.12 -27.58
C SER A 15 -29.24 12.18 -28.35
N LEU A 16 -28.51 13.31 -28.30
CA LEU A 16 -27.16 13.39 -28.83
C LEU A 16 -26.15 12.64 -27.96
N ASP A 17 -26.11 12.88 -26.64
CA ASP A 17 -25.25 12.12 -25.71
C ASP A 17 -25.53 10.61 -25.85
N LYS A 18 -26.81 10.21 -25.87
CA LYS A 18 -27.18 8.79 -26.01
C LYS A 18 -26.82 8.18 -27.36
N SER A 19 -26.95 8.90 -28.48
CA SER A 19 -26.51 8.39 -29.79
C SER A 19 -25.00 8.52 -30.04
N ILE A 20 -24.27 9.30 -29.23
CA ILE A 20 -22.80 9.33 -29.22
C ILE A 20 -22.25 8.17 -28.38
N GLU A 21 -22.89 7.84 -27.25
CA GLU A 21 -22.51 6.72 -26.38
C GLU A 21 -22.95 5.36 -26.96
N ASP A 22 -24.22 5.21 -27.40
CA ASP A 22 -24.76 3.95 -27.98
C ASP A 22 -24.13 3.60 -29.36
N ASN A 23 -23.36 4.51 -29.97
CA ASN A 23 -22.63 4.27 -31.23
C ASN A 23 -21.12 4.62 -31.13
N ALA A 24 -20.54 4.50 -29.94
CA ALA A 24 -19.09 4.49 -29.78
C ALA A 24 -18.54 3.21 -30.45
N ASP A 25 -18.06 3.34 -31.70
CA ASP A 25 -17.43 2.25 -32.49
C ASP A 25 -16.53 1.42 -31.57
N PRO A 26 -16.67 0.09 -31.50
CA PRO A 26 -15.91 -0.75 -30.57
C PRO A 26 -14.39 -0.52 -30.67
N LYS A 27 -13.87 -0.06 -31.83
CA LYS A 27 -12.48 0.36 -32.00
C LYS A 27 -12.06 1.52 -31.07
N VAL A 28 -12.97 2.44 -30.75
CA VAL A 28 -12.71 3.58 -29.83
C VAL A 28 -12.61 3.08 -28.39
N GLN A 29 -13.52 2.21 -27.97
CA GLN A 29 -13.50 1.62 -26.62
C GLN A 29 -12.24 0.79 -26.39
N VAL A 30 -11.86 -0.03 -27.37
CA VAL A 30 -10.63 -0.83 -27.36
C VAL A 30 -9.39 0.06 -27.26
N ARG A 31 -9.29 1.12 -28.07
CA ARG A 31 -8.19 2.10 -27.99
C ARG A 31 -8.12 2.79 -26.63
N GLN A 32 -9.26 3.19 -26.06
CA GLN A 32 -9.31 3.85 -24.75
C GLN A 32 -8.83 2.91 -23.64
N ALA A 33 -9.26 1.65 -23.64
CA ALA A 33 -8.78 0.63 -22.70
C ALA A 33 -7.26 0.43 -22.84
N MET A 34 -6.74 0.46 -24.07
CA MET A 34 -5.32 0.32 -24.37
C MET A 34 -4.47 1.55 -23.98
N GLU A 35 -5.00 2.76 -24.13
CA GLU A 35 -4.37 3.97 -23.59
C GLU A 35 -4.34 3.94 -22.05
N GLN A 36 -5.41 3.49 -21.41
CA GLN A 36 -5.46 3.30 -19.95
C GLN A 36 -4.47 2.24 -19.46
N ALA A 37 -4.39 1.07 -20.11
CA ALA A 37 -3.43 0.02 -19.79
C ALA A 37 -1.97 0.51 -19.94
N ARG A 38 -1.66 1.24 -21.02
CA ARG A 38 -0.34 1.88 -21.21
C ARG A 38 -0.05 2.94 -20.16
N ALA A 39 -1.04 3.75 -19.76
CA ALA A 39 -0.88 4.75 -18.71
C ALA A 39 -0.63 4.11 -17.33
N GLN A 40 -1.38 3.05 -16.99
CA GLN A 40 -1.18 2.29 -15.75
C GLN A 40 0.20 1.64 -15.71
N HIS A 41 0.66 1.06 -16.82
CA HIS A 41 2.01 0.47 -16.90
C HIS A 41 3.12 1.50 -16.72
N ARG A 42 3.00 2.70 -17.31
CA ARG A 42 3.94 3.80 -17.08
C ARG A 42 3.96 4.20 -15.60
N GLN A 43 2.79 4.41 -14.98
CA GLN A 43 2.70 4.77 -13.57
C GLN A 43 3.37 3.73 -12.66
N ILE A 44 3.14 2.43 -12.89
CA ILE A 44 3.79 1.35 -12.14
C ILE A 44 5.32 1.35 -12.37
N SER A 45 5.75 1.60 -13.61
CA SER A 45 7.18 1.69 -13.97
C SER A 45 7.88 2.90 -13.32
N ASP A 46 7.22 4.06 -13.29
CA ASP A 46 7.75 5.28 -12.66
C ASP A 46 7.87 5.11 -11.14
N GLN A 47 6.86 4.51 -10.49
CA GLN A 47 6.91 4.16 -9.07
C GLN A 47 8.02 3.15 -8.78
N ALA A 48 8.15 2.12 -9.61
CA ALA A 48 9.21 1.13 -9.46
C ALA A 48 10.60 1.74 -9.66
N ALA A 49 10.78 2.63 -10.63
CA ALA A 49 12.04 3.35 -10.84
C ALA A 49 12.43 4.19 -9.61
N ALA A 50 11.47 4.84 -8.95
CA ALA A 50 11.71 5.58 -7.71
C ALA A 50 12.16 4.66 -6.55
N VAL A 51 11.50 3.51 -6.37
CA VAL A 51 11.85 2.52 -5.32
C VAL A 51 13.22 1.88 -5.58
N ILE A 52 13.47 1.40 -6.80
CA ILE A 52 14.76 0.82 -7.22
C ILE A 52 15.88 1.85 -7.09
N GLY A 53 15.61 3.11 -7.48
CA GLY A 53 16.54 4.22 -7.34
C GLY A 53 16.79 4.64 -5.89
N ASN A 54 15.88 4.34 -4.96
CA ASN A 54 16.12 4.51 -3.52
C ASN A 54 17.05 3.40 -3.01
N ALA A 55 16.75 2.13 -3.31
CA ALA A 55 17.58 1.00 -2.91
C ALA A 55 19.04 1.16 -3.34
N LYS A 56 19.28 1.54 -4.61
CA LYS A 56 20.64 1.79 -5.12
C LYS A 56 21.38 2.90 -4.37
N ARG A 57 20.69 3.98 -3.97
CA ARG A 57 21.29 5.06 -3.17
C ARG A 57 21.65 4.59 -1.76
N THR A 58 20.83 3.72 -1.15
CA THR A 58 21.15 3.12 0.14
C THR A 58 22.36 2.19 0.04
N GLU A 59 22.45 1.36 -1.01
CA GLU A 59 23.63 0.53 -1.30
C GLU A 59 24.90 1.39 -1.50
N GLU A 60 24.83 2.48 -2.26
CA GLU A 60 25.95 3.43 -2.44
C GLU A 60 26.36 4.12 -1.13
N SER A 61 25.40 4.38 -0.22
CA SER A 61 25.68 4.94 1.10
C SER A 61 26.40 3.95 2.03
N ILE A 62 26.12 2.64 1.93
CA ILE A 62 26.86 1.59 2.65
C ILE A 62 28.33 1.62 2.23
N THR A 63 28.62 1.58 0.93
CA THR A 63 30.01 1.60 0.44
C THR A 63 30.74 2.91 0.80
N THR A 64 30.00 4.00 1.00
CA THR A 64 30.57 5.28 1.45
C THR A 64 30.93 5.21 2.93
N LYS A 65 30.01 4.77 3.79
CA LYS A 65 30.22 4.58 5.23
C LYS A 65 31.32 3.54 5.54
N GLU A 66 31.42 2.47 4.76
CA GLU A 66 32.49 1.47 4.93
C GLU A 66 33.90 2.08 4.71
N ARG A 67 34.06 2.98 3.73
CA ARG A 67 35.33 3.72 3.54
C ARG A 67 35.60 4.74 4.64
N GLU A 68 34.55 5.34 5.20
CA GLU A 68 34.67 6.26 6.35
C GLU A 68 35.12 5.50 7.61
N LEU A 69 34.56 4.30 7.85
CA LEU A 69 35.02 3.39 8.91
C LEU A 69 36.48 2.95 8.72
N ASP A 70 36.88 2.49 7.54
CA ASP A 70 38.27 2.09 7.28
C ASP A 70 39.26 3.22 7.61
N LYS A 71 38.91 4.45 7.21
CA LYS A 71 39.69 5.65 7.51
C LYS A 71 39.73 5.93 9.02
N LEU A 72 38.59 5.86 9.70
CA LEU A 72 38.48 6.15 11.14
C LEU A 72 39.20 5.09 11.98
N GLN A 73 39.11 3.81 11.62
CA GLN A 73 39.94 2.74 12.20
C GLN A 73 41.43 3.01 12.00
N GLY A 74 41.84 3.49 10.83
CA GLY A 74 43.22 3.91 10.57
C GLY A 74 43.67 5.05 11.49
N GLN A 75 42.82 6.05 11.71
CA GLN A 75 43.09 7.18 12.61
C GLN A 75 43.17 6.73 14.08
N VAL A 76 42.27 5.85 14.54
CA VAL A 76 42.34 5.26 15.89
C VAL A 76 43.65 4.52 16.09
N ARG A 77 44.04 3.62 15.16
CA ARG A 77 45.32 2.89 15.24
C ARG A 77 46.52 3.84 15.30
N GLN A 78 46.52 4.90 14.50
CA GLN A 78 47.58 5.91 14.51
C GLN A 78 47.64 6.68 15.84
N ALA A 79 46.50 7.08 16.40
CA ALA A 79 46.44 7.81 17.67
C ALA A 79 46.94 6.94 18.85
N VAL A 80 46.55 5.65 18.89
CA VAL A 80 47.06 4.69 19.88
C VAL A 80 48.57 4.49 19.73
N GLN A 81 49.07 4.31 18.51
CA GLN A 81 50.51 4.17 18.27
C GLN A 81 51.29 5.41 18.74
N LEU A 82 50.78 6.63 18.48
CA LEU A 82 51.41 7.88 18.95
C LEU A 82 51.38 8.02 20.48
N ALA A 83 50.34 7.50 21.15
CA ALA A 83 50.29 7.43 22.61
C ALA A 83 51.34 6.47 23.17
N ASP A 84 51.44 5.28 22.59
CA ASP A 84 52.42 4.25 23.00
C ASP A 84 53.86 4.70 22.75
N ASP A 85 54.15 5.32 21.61
CA ASP A 85 55.45 5.92 21.29
C ASP A 85 55.78 7.05 22.28
N ALA A 86 54.83 7.93 22.61
CA ALA A 86 55.06 8.98 23.62
C ALA A 86 55.36 8.39 25.01
N ARG A 87 54.63 7.35 25.41
CA ARG A 87 54.83 6.64 26.69
C ARG A 87 56.20 5.95 26.74
N ALA A 88 56.63 5.30 25.65
CA ALA A 88 57.93 4.66 25.52
C ALA A 88 59.10 5.66 25.58
N ASN A 89 58.89 6.88 25.07
CA ASN A 89 59.85 7.98 25.17
C ASN A 89 59.80 8.74 26.52
N GLY A 90 58.92 8.34 27.45
CA GLY A 90 58.77 8.96 28.78
C GLY A 90 57.94 10.25 28.82
N ASP A 91 57.36 10.67 27.71
CA ASP A 91 56.51 11.87 27.62
C ASP A 91 55.06 11.55 27.98
N MET A 92 54.83 11.35 29.29
CA MET A 92 53.53 10.95 29.83
C MET A 92 52.41 11.98 29.58
N ALA A 93 52.73 13.28 29.58
CA ALA A 93 51.75 14.33 29.34
C ALA A 93 51.19 14.23 27.91
N LYS A 94 52.08 14.07 26.93
CA LYS A 94 51.73 13.89 25.52
C LYS A 94 51.08 12.54 25.24
N ALA A 95 51.49 11.47 25.93
CA ALA A 95 50.82 10.17 25.85
C ALA A 95 49.34 10.30 26.21
N SER A 96 49.01 10.96 27.33
CA SER A 96 47.61 11.18 27.73
C SER A 96 46.82 12.15 26.85
N GLU A 97 47.47 13.00 26.06
CA GLU A 97 46.79 13.78 25.01
C GLU A 97 46.37 12.89 23.83
N TRP A 98 47.25 12.00 23.37
CA TRP A 98 46.94 11.04 22.32
C TRP A 98 45.95 9.96 22.77
N GLU A 99 46.00 9.50 24.02
CA GLU A 99 44.99 8.59 24.61
C GLU A 99 43.59 9.21 24.53
N ARG A 100 43.40 10.45 25.01
CA ARG A 100 42.11 11.16 24.93
C ARG A 100 41.64 11.37 23.49
N ASN A 101 42.56 11.57 22.55
CA ASN A 101 42.22 11.67 21.13
C ASN A 101 41.76 10.31 20.56
N ALA A 102 42.47 9.22 20.88
CA ALA A 102 42.12 7.86 20.49
C ALA A 102 40.75 7.44 21.07
N GLU A 103 40.46 7.77 22.33
CA GLU A 103 39.15 7.55 22.97
C GLU A 103 38.02 8.27 22.22
N GLN A 104 38.21 9.54 21.83
CA GLN A 104 37.22 10.29 21.06
C GLN A 104 37.00 9.71 19.65
N LEU A 105 38.07 9.29 18.97
CA LEU A 105 37.99 8.63 17.67
C LEU A 105 37.33 7.24 17.77
N ALA A 106 37.60 6.50 18.84
CA ALA A 106 36.97 5.20 19.10
C ALA A 106 35.46 5.33 19.40
N ALA A 107 35.06 6.37 20.15
CA ALA A 107 33.64 6.68 20.36
C ALA A 107 32.91 7.03 19.04
N GLN A 108 33.57 7.81 18.16
CA GLN A 108 33.06 8.09 16.82
C GLN A 108 32.99 6.81 15.96
N LEU A 109 33.98 5.92 16.09
CA LEU A 109 34.01 4.65 15.36
C LEU A 109 32.80 3.78 15.70
N VAL A 110 32.55 3.55 16.98
CA VAL A 110 31.40 2.74 17.44
C VAL A 110 30.07 3.34 16.98
N SER A 111 29.93 4.68 17.01
CA SER A 111 28.73 5.35 16.49
C SER A 111 28.56 5.13 14.98
N SER A 112 29.65 5.22 14.21
CA SER A 112 29.64 5.02 12.76
C SER A 112 29.40 3.55 12.38
N GLU A 113 29.86 2.59 13.19
CA GLU A 113 29.61 1.16 13.03
C GLU A 113 28.12 0.84 13.24
N GLN A 114 27.50 1.41 14.29
CA GLN A 114 26.05 1.30 14.51
C GLN A 114 25.25 1.95 13.37
N ASP A 115 25.67 3.12 12.89
CA ASP A 115 25.05 3.78 11.75
C ASP A 115 25.19 3.01 10.44
N LEU A 116 26.27 2.26 10.24
CA LEU A 116 26.43 1.37 9.11
C LEU A 116 25.46 0.18 9.21
N GLU A 117 25.36 -0.46 10.37
CA GLU A 117 24.48 -1.62 10.58
C GLU A 117 22.99 -1.26 10.41
N ASN A 118 22.59 -0.09 10.93
CA ASN A 118 21.28 0.50 10.68
C ASN A 118 21.03 0.69 9.17
N THR A 119 22.05 1.14 8.42
CA THR A 119 21.95 1.35 6.97
C THR A 119 21.89 0.02 6.20
N LYS A 120 22.63 -1.01 6.64
CA LYS A 120 22.56 -2.38 6.08
C LYS A 120 21.17 -2.98 6.23
N THR A 121 20.57 -2.84 7.40
CA THR A 121 19.18 -3.25 7.66
C THR A 121 18.20 -2.55 6.72
N LEU A 122 18.33 -1.23 6.54
CA LEU A 122 17.49 -0.45 5.61
C LEU A 122 17.73 -0.82 4.13
N ALA A 123 18.95 -1.17 3.75
CA ALA A 123 19.26 -1.59 2.37
C ALA A 123 18.66 -2.95 2.02
N GLU A 124 18.70 -3.93 2.92
CA GLU A 124 18.05 -5.23 2.67
C GLU A 124 16.52 -5.08 2.56
N GLN A 125 15.88 -4.22 3.37
CA GLN A 125 14.47 -3.88 3.18
C GLN A 125 14.23 -3.22 1.82
N ALA A 126 14.99 -2.18 1.48
CA ALA A 126 14.83 -1.47 0.21
C ALA A 126 15.09 -2.37 -1.02
N LYS A 127 15.94 -3.39 -0.88
CA LYS A 127 16.22 -4.41 -1.88
C LYS A 127 15.07 -5.40 -2.05
N VAL A 128 14.38 -5.79 -0.97
CA VAL A 128 13.11 -6.54 -1.05
C VAL A 128 12.04 -5.69 -1.74
N ASP A 129 11.88 -4.43 -1.36
CA ASP A 129 10.93 -3.51 -1.99
C ASP A 129 11.23 -3.32 -3.48
N ALA A 130 12.51 -3.18 -3.85
CA ALA A 130 12.96 -3.08 -5.24
C ALA A 130 12.75 -4.38 -6.04
N GLN A 131 12.79 -5.56 -5.41
CA GLN A 131 12.43 -6.83 -6.05
C GLN A 131 10.92 -6.92 -6.28
N SER A 132 10.11 -6.55 -5.28
CA SER A 132 8.65 -6.46 -5.40
C SER A 132 8.23 -5.48 -6.50
N ALA A 133 8.84 -4.30 -6.55
CA ALA A 133 8.62 -3.30 -7.59
C ALA A 133 8.98 -3.82 -9.00
N LYS A 134 10.12 -4.51 -9.16
CA LYS A 134 10.48 -5.18 -10.43
C LYS A 134 9.45 -6.24 -10.84
N GLN A 135 8.90 -6.98 -9.88
CA GLN A 135 7.88 -7.98 -10.14
C GLN A 135 6.56 -7.34 -10.57
N ALA A 136 6.12 -6.27 -9.90
CA ALA A 136 4.92 -5.50 -10.28
C ALA A 136 5.03 -4.92 -11.70
N VAL A 137 6.21 -4.45 -12.12
CA VAL A 137 6.45 -4.00 -13.51
C VAL A 137 6.28 -5.15 -14.50
N ARG A 138 6.85 -6.34 -14.25
CA ARG A 138 6.69 -7.52 -15.13
C ARG A 138 5.24 -7.98 -15.24
N GLU A 139 4.51 -7.99 -14.12
CA GLU A 139 3.09 -8.35 -14.12
C GLU A 139 2.24 -7.32 -14.86
N SER A 140 2.56 -6.04 -14.73
CA SER A 140 1.94 -4.98 -15.51
C SER A 140 2.26 -5.09 -17.00
N GLU A 141 3.49 -5.42 -17.35
CA GLU A 141 3.92 -5.66 -18.74
C GLU A 141 3.19 -6.86 -19.35
N ALA A 142 3.08 -7.98 -18.61
CA ALA A 142 2.33 -9.16 -19.05
C ALA A 142 0.84 -8.84 -19.28
N ARG A 143 0.19 -8.11 -18.38
CA ARG A 143 -1.21 -7.64 -18.55
C ARG A 143 -1.35 -6.69 -19.74
N LEU A 144 -0.36 -5.83 -19.99
CA LEU A 144 -0.35 -4.95 -21.16
C LEU A 144 -0.23 -5.76 -22.47
N GLN A 145 0.64 -6.78 -22.50
CA GLN A 145 0.77 -7.70 -23.64
C GLN A 145 -0.51 -8.52 -23.88
N GLU A 146 -1.17 -8.97 -22.82
CA GLU A 146 -2.48 -9.65 -22.92
C GLU A 146 -3.55 -8.71 -23.48
N THR A 147 -3.62 -7.47 -22.98
CA THR A 147 -4.58 -6.46 -23.46
C THR A 147 -4.33 -6.11 -24.94
N LEU A 148 -3.07 -6.04 -25.37
CA LEU A 148 -2.68 -5.86 -26.78
C LEU A 148 -3.17 -7.02 -27.67
N ALA A 149 -2.96 -8.26 -27.24
CA ALA A 149 -3.41 -9.44 -27.99
C ALA A 149 -4.95 -9.50 -28.09
N GLN A 150 -5.66 -9.09 -27.03
CA GLN A 150 -7.12 -8.96 -27.04
C GLN A 150 -7.57 -7.79 -27.96
N GLU A 151 -6.88 -6.65 -27.97
CA GLU A 151 -7.11 -5.54 -28.92
C GLU A 151 -7.02 -6.03 -30.37
N ASP A 152 -5.91 -6.67 -30.76
CA ASP A 152 -5.71 -7.13 -32.15
C ASP A 152 -6.80 -8.12 -32.60
N GLN A 153 -7.21 -9.03 -31.71
CA GLN A 153 -8.30 -9.98 -31.99
C GLN A 153 -9.65 -9.26 -32.14
N LEU A 154 -9.98 -8.30 -31.27
CA LEU A 154 -11.23 -7.54 -31.34
C LEU A 154 -11.29 -6.62 -32.57
N LEU A 155 -10.16 -6.00 -32.93
CA LEU A 155 -10.04 -5.18 -34.14
C LEU A 155 -10.26 -6.01 -35.41
N LEU A 156 -9.67 -7.21 -35.48
CA LEU A 156 -9.88 -8.14 -36.60
C LEU A 156 -11.36 -8.57 -36.72
N GLN A 157 -11.99 -8.93 -35.59
CA GLN A 157 -13.41 -9.28 -35.56
C GLN A 157 -14.31 -8.12 -35.98
N ALA A 158 -14.03 -6.90 -35.50
CA ALA A 158 -14.76 -5.70 -35.90
C ALA A 158 -14.58 -5.37 -37.39
N GLN A 159 -13.39 -5.60 -37.97
CA GLN A 159 -13.16 -5.47 -39.41
C GLN A 159 -13.96 -6.48 -40.22
N GLN A 160 -14.01 -7.75 -39.78
CA GLN A 160 -14.76 -8.80 -40.45
C GLN A 160 -16.28 -8.55 -40.39
N ALA A 161 -16.79 -8.13 -39.23
CA ALA A 161 -18.20 -7.74 -39.07
C ALA A 161 -18.56 -6.56 -39.97
N ASN A 162 -17.73 -5.51 -39.99
CA ASN A 162 -18.02 -4.33 -40.82
C ASN A 162 -17.93 -4.63 -42.33
N MET A 163 -17.05 -5.53 -42.76
CA MET A 163 -17.03 -6.03 -44.15
C MET A 163 -18.32 -6.78 -44.53
N ALA A 164 -18.89 -7.56 -43.61
CA ALA A 164 -20.18 -8.21 -43.82
C ALA A 164 -21.32 -7.18 -43.88
N GLU A 165 -21.35 -6.20 -42.96
CA GLU A 165 -22.31 -5.09 -42.99
C GLU A 165 -22.24 -4.27 -44.28
N GLN A 166 -21.04 -3.97 -44.78
CA GLN A 166 -20.83 -3.26 -46.05
C GLN A 166 -21.33 -4.06 -47.26
N GLN A 167 -21.12 -5.39 -47.30
CA GLN A 167 -21.70 -6.24 -48.33
C GLN A 167 -23.22 -6.30 -48.22
N GLN A 168 -23.77 -6.48 -47.02
CA GLN A 168 -25.22 -6.52 -46.78
C GLN A 168 -25.91 -5.21 -47.17
N SER A 169 -25.29 -4.06 -46.86
CA SER A 169 -25.81 -2.73 -47.22
C SER A 169 -25.62 -2.40 -48.70
N SER A 170 -24.57 -2.92 -49.35
CA SER A 170 -24.46 -2.89 -50.83
C SER A 170 -25.59 -3.68 -51.49
N VAL A 171 -25.88 -4.90 -51.00
CA VAL A 171 -27.00 -5.71 -51.51
C VAL A 171 -28.36 -5.05 -51.23
N ASN A 172 -28.58 -4.51 -50.03
CA ASN A 172 -29.81 -3.80 -49.71
C ASN A 172 -29.98 -2.49 -50.51
N SER A 173 -28.91 -1.75 -50.81
CA SER A 173 -29.00 -0.55 -51.65
C SER A 173 -29.29 -0.87 -53.12
N ILE A 174 -28.82 -2.03 -53.63
CA ILE A 174 -29.16 -2.52 -54.98
C ILE A 174 -30.59 -3.11 -55.03
N THR A 175 -31.05 -3.76 -53.96
CA THR A 175 -32.40 -4.34 -53.89
C THR A 175 -33.47 -3.29 -53.51
N GLY A 176 -33.06 -2.14 -52.97
CA GLY A 176 -33.93 -1.05 -52.52
C GLY A 176 -34.70 -0.31 -53.61
N GLU A 177 -34.39 -0.55 -54.89
CA GLU A 177 -35.10 0.06 -56.03
C GLU A 177 -36.15 -0.86 -56.68
N VAL A 178 -36.35 -2.09 -56.18
CA VAL A 178 -37.46 -2.97 -56.60
C VAL A 178 -38.06 -3.77 -55.43
N SER A 179 -38.90 -3.13 -54.60
CA SER A 179 -40.06 -3.79 -53.97
C SER A 179 -41.03 -2.79 -53.33
N THR A 180 -42.17 -2.61 -53.98
CA THR A 180 -43.32 -1.90 -53.41
C THR A 180 -43.97 -2.72 -52.30
N GLY A 181 -43.75 -2.32 -51.05
CA GLY A 181 -44.63 -2.52 -49.90
C GLY A 181 -44.95 -3.97 -49.45
N SER A 182 -44.47 -4.35 -48.26
CA SER A 182 -45.26 -5.14 -47.30
C SER A 182 -44.67 -5.09 -45.88
N ASN A 183 -45.57 -5.34 -44.91
CA ASN A 183 -45.41 -5.22 -43.46
C ASN A 183 -44.25 -6.06 -42.86
N PRO A 184 -43.75 -5.70 -41.65
CA PRO A 184 -42.80 -6.54 -40.91
C PRO A 184 -43.37 -7.94 -40.65
N THR A 185 -42.50 -8.96 -40.73
CA THR A 185 -42.90 -10.36 -40.58
C THR A 185 -43.15 -10.74 -39.11
N PHE A 186 -44.00 -11.74 -38.87
CA PHE A 186 -44.38 -12.17 -37.52
C PHE A 186 -43.18 -12.66 -36.68
N GLU A 187 -42.14 -13.22 -37.30
CA GLU A 187 -40.89 -13.61 -36.63
C GLU A 187 -40.12 -12.40 -36.08
N GLN A 188 -39.97 -11.32 -36.87
CA GLN A 188 -39.29 -10.10 -36.44
C GLN A 188 -40.02 -9.39 -35.28
N ILE A 189 -41.32 -9.59 -35.13
CA ILE A 189 -42.10 -9.11 -33.98
C ILE A 189 -41.91 -10.04 -32.77
N ARG A 190 -41.85 -11.37 -32.98
CA ARG A 190 -41.59 -12.36 -31.93
C ARG A 190 -40.19 -12.17 -31.30
N ASP A 191 -39.13 -12.12 -32.10
CA ASP A 191 -37.75 -11.94 -31.60
C ASP A 191 -37.59 -10.64 -30.80
N LYS A 192 -38.31 -9.58 -31.21
CA LYS A 192 -38.29 -8.27 -30.54
C LYS A 192 -39.08 -8.24 -29.23
N ILE A 193 -40.05 -9.15 -29.05
CA ILE A 193 -40.74 -9.38 -27.77
C ILE A 193 -39.86 -10.24 -26.85
N GLU A 194 -39.26 -11.32 -27.37
CA GLU A 194 -38.39 -12.22 -26.59
C GLU A 194 -37.11 -11.51 -26.12
N GLY A 195 -36.46 -10.71 -26.98
CA GLY A 195 -35.31 -9.88 -26.61
C GLY A 195 -35.64 -8.84 -25.53
N ARG A 196 -36.86 -8.28 -25.53
CA ARG A 196 -37.32 -7.36 -24.48
C ARG A 196 -37.66 -8.07 -23.16
N TYR A 197 -38.26 -9.26 -23.23
CA TYR A 197 -38.58 -10.06 -22.05
C TYR A 197 -37.31 -10.50 -21.31
N ASN A 198 -36.31 -11.00 -22.03
CA ASN A 198 -35.03 -11.41 -21.45
C ASN A 198 -34.23 -10.22 -20.88
N THR A 199 -34.29 -9.05 -21.54
CA THR A 199 -33.69 -7.81 -21.01
C THR A 199 -34.34 -7.37 -19.70
N ALA A 200 -35.67 -7.46 -19.58
CA ALA A 200 -36.38 -7.07 -18.37
C ALA A 200 -36.08 -8.01 -17.19
N VAL A 201 -36.10 -9.33 -17.42
CA VAL A 201 -35.81 -10.35 -16.38
C VAL A 201 -34.35 -10.28 -15.92
N GLY A 202 -33.41 -10.07 -16.87
CA GLY A 202 -31.99 -9.88 -16.54
C GLY A 202 -31.71 -8.62 -15.72
N GLN A 203 -32.43 -7.53 -15.97
CA GLN A 203 -32.28 -6.29 -15.18
C GLN A 203 -32.87 -6.41 -13.76
N THR A 204 -33.95 -7.17 -13.56
CA THR A 204 -34.43 -7.46 -12.19
C THR A 204 -33.46 -8.34 -11.40
N ALA A 205 -32.85 -9.34 -12.03
CA ALA A 205 -31.84 -10.18 -11.38
C ALA A 205 -30.56 -9.39 -11.01
N LEU A 206 -30.12 -8.46 -11.87
CA LEU A 206 -28.96 -7.63 -11.58
C LEU A 206 -29.22 -6.63 -10.44
N ALA A 207 -30.42 -6.05 -10.34
CA ALA A 207 -30.78 -5.09 -9.29
C ALA A 207 -30.81 -5.75 -7.89
N GLU A 208 -31.30 -6.98 -7.81
CA GLU A 208 -31.38 -7.77 -6.57
C GLU A 208 -29.99 -8.25 -6.11
N ALA A 209 -29.11 -8.65 -7.03
CA ALA A 209 -27.73 -9.01 -6.71
C ALA A 209 -26.84 -7.79 -6.32
N SER A 210 -26.97 -6.67 -7.04
CA SER A 210 -26.09 -5.49 -6.85
C SER A 210 -26.36 -4.75 -5.54
N SER A 211 -27.61 -4.76 -5.07
CA SER A 211 -28.02 -4.09 -3.83
C SER A 211 -27.53 -4.82 -2.58
N GLY A 212 -27.49 -6.16 -2.58
CA GLY A 212 -26.91 -6.94 -1.48
C GLY A 212 -25.38 -6.79 -1.37
N GLN A 213 -24.67 -6.85 -2.50
CA GLN A 213 -23.20 -6.90 -2.47
C GLN A 213 -22.55 -5.55 -2.15
N SER A 214 -23.12 -4.42 -2.61
CA SER A 214 -22.62 -3.09 -2.24
C SER A 214 -22.89 -2.73 -0.78
N ALA A 215 -24.03 -3.15 -0.21
CA ALA A 215 -24.33 -2.94 1.20
C ALA A 215 -23.38 -3.73 2.11
N ALA A 216 -23.14 -5.01 1.82
CA ALA A 216 -22.20 -5.84 2.56
C ALA A 216 -20.75 -5.32 2.50
N LEU A 217 -20.31 -4.78 1.35
CA LEU A 217 -18.97 -4.21 1.22
C LEU A 217 -18.82 -2.89 1.99
N ALA A 218 -19.87 -2.05 2.01
CA ALA A 218 -19.88 -0.80 2.76
C ALA A 218 -19.85 -1.04 4.28
N ASP A 219 -20.60 -2.03 4.76
CA ASP A 219 -20.64 -2.41 6.19
C ASP A 219 -19.29 -3.03 6.64
N ALA A 220 -18.69 -3.89 5.81
CA ALA A 220 -17.34 -4.42 6.05
C ALA A 220 -16.28 -3.30 6.12
N GLN A 221 -16.36 -2.28 5.27
CA GLN A 221 -15.47 -1.11 5.31
C GLN A 221 -15.73 -0.21 6.52
N ALA A 222 -16.98 -0.12 7.01
CA ALA A 222 -17.29 0.61 8.23
C ALA A 222 -16.69 -0.08 9.46
N LEU A 223 -16.86 -1.41 9.57
CA LEU A 223 -16.27 -2.24 10.62
C LEU A 223 -14.73 -2.19 10.64
N GLN A 224 -14.08 -2.20 9.47
CA GLN A 224 -12.63 -2.02 9.38
C GLN A 224 -12.18 -0.64 9.93
N ARG A 225 -12.86 0.44 9.52
CA ARG A 225 -12.54 1.80 10.02
C ARG A 225 -12.79 1.96 11.52
N GLU A 226 -13.79 1.29 12.08
CA GLU A 226 -14.03 1.29 13.53
C GLU A 226 -12.93 0.52 14.28
N GLY A 227 -12.46 -0.60 13.72
CA GLY A 227 -11.31 -1.35 14.22
C GLY A 227 -10.01 -0.54 14.20
N GLU A 228 -9.69 0.10 13.08
CA GLU A 228 -8.54 1.00 12.93
C GLU A 228 -8.63 2.20 13.88
N GLY A 229 -9.82 2.79 14.04
CA GLY A 229 -10.06 3.88 14.99
C GLY A 229 -9.82 3.46 16.44
N LYS A 230 -10.28 2.27 16.84
CA LYS A 230 -10.01 1.70 18.17
C LYS A 230 -8.52 1.42 18.38
N ALA A 231 -7.84 0.82 17.40
CA ALA A 231 -6.39 0.58 17.47
C ALA A 231 -5.60 1.89 17.58
N ARG A 232 -5.99 2.95 16.85
CA ARG A 232 -5.36 4.28 16.94
C ARG A 232 -5.60 4.94 18.31
N LEU A 233 -6.78 4.76 18.91
CA LEU A 233 -7.09 5.24 20.26
C LEU A 233 -6.33 4.47 21.35
N GLU A 234 -6.16 3.15 21.20
CA GLU A 234 -5.33 2.32 22.07
C GLU A 234 -3.87 2.76 22.02
N GLN A 235 -3.34 3.02 20.81
CA GLN A 235 -1.98 3.53 20.60
C GLN A 235 -1.78 4.92 21.22
N ILE A 236 -2.70 5.86 20.99
CA ILE A 236 -2.68 7.21 21.62
C ILE A 236 -2.75 7.10 23.15
N ARG A 237 -3.55 6.16 23.69
CA ARG A 237 -3.62 5.89 25.13
C ARG A 237 -2.32 5.27 25.66
N ALA A 238 -1.66 4.41 24.90
CA ALA A 238 -0.36 3.84 25.25
C ALA A 238 0.77 4.88 25.17
N GLU A 239 0.69 5.87 24.27
CA GLU A 239 1.62 7.00 24.19
C GLU A 239 1.43 7.99 25.36
N LEU A 240 0.17 8.29 25.72
CA LEU A 240 -0.19 9.12 26.88
C LEU A 240 0.12 8.43 28.23
N GLY A 241 -0.16 7.12 28.34
CA GLY A 241 0.17 6.32 29.52
C GLY A 241 1.67 5.96 29.60
N GLY A 242 2.35 5.81 28.46
CA GLY A 242 3.78 5.53 28.38
C GLY A 242 4.67 6.69 28.84
N SER A 243 4.12 7.89 28.93
CA SER A 243 4.77 9.06 29.56
C SER A 243 4.57 9.09 31.10
N GLY A 244 3.96 8.05 31.69
CA GLY A 244 3.69 7.96 33.12
C GLY A 244 3.56 6.53 33.64
N ALA A 245 4.67 5.97 34.12
CA ALA A 245 4.83 4.71 34.86
C ALA A 245 4.97 3.38 34.08
N ALA A 246 6.17 2.80 34.25
CA ALA A 246 6.42 1.39 34.59
C ALA A 246 5.73 0.26 33.79
N ARG A 247 6.49 -0.29 32.84
CA ARG A 247 6.58 -1.71 32.45
C ARG A 247 5.88 -2.72 33.38
N PRO A 248 4.83 -3.43 32.93
CA PRO A 248 4.43 -4.70 33.50
C PRO A 248 5.24 -5.86 32.92
N ALA A 249 5.69 -6.76 33.79
CA ALA A 249 6.17 -8.11 33.44
C ALA A 249 4.96 -9.03 33.16
N PRO A 250 5.12 -10.19 32.47
CA PRO A 250 3.99 -11.02 32.06
C PRO A 250 3.26 -11.64 33.25
N ALA A 251 1.93 -11.50 33.27
CA ALA A 251 1.07 -12.18 34.22
C ALA A 251 0.85 -13.64 33.80
N SER A 252 1.15 -14.56 34.71
CA SER A 252 0.91 -16.00 34.54
C SER A 252 -0.61 -16.28 34.55
N ALA A 253 -1.10 -17.00 33.53
CA ALA A 253 -2.45 -17.54 33.52
C ALA A 253 -2.42 -19.00 33.99
N ALA A 254 -3.20 -19.32 35.03
CA ALA A 254 -3.24 -20.65 35.61
C ALA A 254 -3.85 -21.68 34.64
N ASN A 255 -3.17 -22.83 34.51
CA ASN A 255 -3.72 -24.05 33.94
C ASN A 255 -4.42 -24.85 35.04
N PRO A 256 -5.48 -25.61 34.73
CA PRO A 256 -5.54 -26.95 35.30
C PRO A 256 -6.04 -28.02 34.31
N SER A 257 -5.18 -29.00 33.99
CA SER A 257 -5.55 -30.42 33.88
C SER A 257 -4.36 -31.30 33.46
N GLY A 258 -4.08 -32.34 34.27
CA GLY A 258 -3.38 -33.57 33.87
C GLY A 258 -1.88 -33.67 34.19
N GLY A 259 -1.50 -34.76 34.88
CA GLY A 259 -0.11 -35.23 34.98
C GLY A 259 0.38 -35.45 36.42
N GLU A 260 0.41 -36.71 36.84
CA GLU A 260 0.96 -37.23 38.11
C GLU A 260 2.44 -36.89 38.42
N ASP A 261 2.76 -36.95 39.72
CA ASP A 261 4.05 -37.25 40.40
C ASP A 261 5.30 -36.39 40.03
N ILE A 262 6.16 -35.92 40.95
CA ILE A 262 6.89 -36.64 42.02
C ILE A 262 7.37 -35.64 43.10
N ASP A 263 7.40 -36.14 44.34
CA ASP A 263 8.17 -35.77 45.55
C ASP A 263 9.32 -34.74 45.47
N VAL A 264 9.46 -33.92 46.54
CA VAL A 264 10.67 -33.73 47.38
C VAL A 264 10.54 -32.47 48.29
N THR A 265 10.55 -32.73 49.60
CA THR A 265 11.05 -31.96 50.79
C THR A 265 11.80 -30.62 50.56
N ASP A 266 11.88 -29.63 51.45
CA ASP A 266 11.48 -29.37 52.86
C ASP A 266 11.92 -27.92 53.25
N SER A 267 11.59 -27.43 54.46
CA SER A 267 12.04 -26.18 55.12
C SER A 267 11.43 -24.87 54.56
N ALA A 268 10.65 -24.06 55.30
CA ALA A 268 10.93 -23.31 56.55
C ALA A 268 12.08 -22.29 56.34
N VAL A 269 12.10 -21.01 56.75
CA VAL A 269 11.62 -20.23 57.93
C VAL A 269 11.59 -18.71 57.55
N ASP A 270 10.99 -17.72 58.24
CA ASP A 270 9.80 -17.58 59.14
C ASP A 270 9.50 -16.04 59.28
N GLU A 271 8.93 -15.55 60.40
CA GLU A 271 8.85 -14.17 60.99
C GLU A 271 9.25 -12.91 60.16
N GLY A 272 8.59 -11.74 60.26
CA GLY A 272 7.77 -11.17 61.33
C GLY A 272 7.38 -9.69 61.03
N PRO A 273 6.77 -8.93 61.98
CA PRO A 273 5.76 -7.91 61.65
C PRO A 273 6.16 -6.43 61.89
N SER A 274 5.38 -5.50 61.31
CA SER A 274 4.99 -4.15 61.83
C SER A 274 4.19 -3.39 60.74
N THR A 275 2.89 -3.14 60.86
CA THR A 275 2.19 -2.06 61.60
C THR A 275 2.33 -0.63 61.04
N GLU A 276 1.16 -0.04 60.85
CA GLU A 276 0.77 1.34 61.17
C GLU A 276 0.46 2.31 60.01
N SER A 277 -0.73 2.91 60.13
CA SER A 277 -1.32 3.87 59.19
C SER A 277 -0.88 5.29 59.54
N GLY A 278 -0.81 6.18 58.55
CA GLY A 278 -0.56 7.60 58.79
C GLY A 278 -0.74 8.47 57.55
N ASP A 279 -1.94 9.00 57.37
CA ASP A 279 -2.21 10.14 56.48
C ASP A 279 -1.37 11.37 56.89
N ASP A 280 -0.76 12.07 55.92
CA ASP A 280 -0.89 13.54 55.82
C ASP A 280 -0.45 14.04 54.43
N VAL A 281 -1.25 14.89 53.78
CA VAL A 281 -0.90 15.56 52.52
C VAL A 281 -1.46 16.99 52.52
N PRO A 282 -0.61 18.03 52.70
CA PRO A 282 -1.05 19.41 52.61
C PRO A 282 -0.86 20.00 51.19
N GLY A 283 -1.99 20.38 50.59
CA GLY A 283 -2.21 21.73 50.05
C GLY A 283 -1.31 22.26 48.92
N PHE A 284 -1.91 22.45 47.74
CA PHE A 284 -1.36 23.21 46.61
C PHE A 284 -0.87 24.63 46.97
N PRO A 285 0.20 25.14 46.33
CA PRO A 285 0.63 26.53 46.47
C PRO A 285 -0.31 27.50 45.73
N ARG A 286 -0.38 28.74 46.22
CA ARG A 286 -0.96 29.89 45.50
C ARG A 286 0.09 30.98 45.30
N ASP A 287 -0.05 31.69 44.19
CA ASP A 287 0.74 32.86 43.81
C ASP A 287 0.86 33.90 44.95
N THR A 288 1.99 34.61 45.04
CA THR A 288 2.10 35.97 44.46
C THR A 288 3.46 36.64 44.67
N ARG A 289 4.11 36.97 43.54
CA ARG A 289 4.55 38.34 43.16
C ARG A 289 5.56 39.13 44.01
N SER A 290 6.56 39.66 43.28
CA SER A 290 7.45 40.83 43.52
C SER A 290 8.87 40.48 43.95
#